data_AF-A0A7K4D798-F1
#
_entry.id   AF-A0A7K4D798-F1
#
_cell.length_a   1.000
_cell.length_b   1.000
_cell.length_c   1.000
_cell.angle_alpha   90.00
_cell.angle_beta   90.00
_cell.angle_gamma   90.00
#
_symmetry.space_group_name_H-M   'P 1'
#
loop_
_entity.id
_entity.type
_entity.pdbx_description
1 polymer ?
#
loop_
_entity_poly.entity_id
_entity_poly.type
_entity_poly.pdbx_seq_one_letter_code
_entity_poly.pdbx_strand_id
1 'polypeptide(L)'
;MVRDEKRNISLLKAMGESTRYKILSVLVSGERCACEIPELIKRSQPNTSMHLSKLQDWDIIQSRRDGKRILYSIKDPRVKKILEIVNKE
;
A
#
# COMPACT_ATOMS: atom_id res chain seq x y z
N MET A 1 17.95 16.21 -2.85
CA MET A 1 18.93 15.10 -2.69
C MET A 1 18.60 14.18 -1.52
N VAL A 2 18.85 14.52 -0.24
CA VAL A 2 18.62 13.56 0.88
C VAL A 2 17.13 13.16 1.05
N ARG A 3 16.20 14.08 0.76
CA ARG A 3 14.75 13.82 0.83
C ARG A 3 14.28 12.79 -0.20
N ASP A 4 14.87 12.82 -1.39
CA ASP A 4 14.51 11.94 -2.51
C ASP A 4 15.01 10.52 -2.27
N GLU A 5 16.21 10.38 -1.72
CA GLU A 5 16.79 9.09 -1.32
C GLU A 5 15.92 8.38 -0.28
N LYS A 6 15.55 9.06 0.81
CA LYS A 6 14.67 8.49 1.84
C LYS A 6 13.35 8.01 1.25
N ARG A 7 12.75 8.79 0.34
CA ARG A 7 11.48 8.43 -0.31
C ARG A 7 11.65 7.21 -1.22
N ASN A 8 12.76 7.11 -1.93
CA ASN A 8 13.07 5.96 -2.78
C ASN A 8 13.28 4.69 -1.93
N ILE A 9 14.04 4.79 -0.84
CA ILE A 9 14.26 3.66 0.08
C ILE A 9 12.94 3.20 0.71
N SER A 10 12.07 4.12 1.13
CA SER A 10 10.75 3.75 1.68
C SER A 10 9.88 3.02 0.66
N LEU A 11 9.90 3.44 -0.61
CA LEU A 11 9.17 2.75 -1.68
C LEU A 11 9.70 1.33 -1.90
N LEU A 12 11.03 1.15 -1.94
CA LEU A 12 11.64 -0.17 -2.04
C LEU A 12 11.32 -1.05 -0.82
N LYS A 13 11.38 -0.50 0.39
CA LYS A 13 10.99 -1.19 1.63
C LYS A 13 9.51 -1.59 1.62
N ALA A 14 8.65 -0.77 1.04
CA ALA A 14 7.24 -1.10 0.90
C ALA A 14 7.03 -2.32 -0.01
N MET A 15 7.77 -2.40 -1.11
CA MET A 15 7.69 -3.51 -2.06
C MET A 15 8.40 -4.77 -1.59
N GLY A 16 9.50 -4.65 -0.84
CA GLY A 16 10.31 -5.77 -0.37
C GLY A 16 9.74 -6.56 0.82
N GLU A 17 8.52 -6.26 1.27
CA GLU A 17 7.86 -7.02 2.35
C GLU A 17 6.53 -7.59 1.89
N SER A 18 6.30 -8.87 2.20
CA SER A 18 5.21 -9.67 1.67
C SER A 18 3.81 -9.07 1.87
N THR A 19 3.51 -8.53 3.05
CA THR A 19 2.18 -8.03 3.42
C THR A 19 1.94 -6.68 2.77
N ARG A 20 2.91 -5.77 2.82
CA ARG A 20 2.84 -4.48 2.11
C ARG A 20 2.74 -4.68 0.61
N TYR A 21 3.51 -5.60 0.03
CA TYR A 21 3.40 -5.95 -1.39
C TYR A 21 1.97 -6.36 -1.75
N LYS A 22 1.39 -7.31 -1.01
CA LYS A 22 -0.01 -7.75 -1.22
C LYS A 22 -1.02 -6.62 -1.09
N ILE A 23 -0.87 -5.75 -0.08
CA ILE A 23 -1.71 -4.56 0.09
C ILE A 23 -1.63 -3.68 -1.16
N LEU A 24 -0.42 -3.35 -1.61
CA LEU A 24 -0.22 -2.50 -2.80
C LEU A 24 -0.82 -3.14 -4.05
N SER A 25 -0.61 -4.44 -4.27
CA SER A 25 -1.20 -5.17 -5.40
C SER A 25 -2.72 -5.11 -5.43
N VAL A 26 -3.37 -5.23 -4.28
CA VAL A 26 -4.84 -5.13 -4.16
C VAL A 26 -5.33 -3.70 -4.41
N LEU A 27 -4.58 -2.68 -3.95
CA LEU A 27 -4.94 -1.26 -4.10
C LEU A 27 -4.66 -0.69 -5.50
N VAL A 28 -3.79 -1.33 -6.29
CA VAL A 28 -3.55 -0.93 -7.70
C VAL A 28 -4.77 -1.17 -8.57
N SER A 29 -5.58 -2.17 -8.23
CA SER A 29 -6.84 -2.48 -8.92
C SER A 29 -8.01 -1.56 -8.52
N GLY A 30 -7.81 -0.64 -7.57
CA GLY A 30 -8.82 0.30 -7.10
C GLY A 30 -8.80 0.50 -5.59
N GLU A 31 -9.55 1.51 -5.13
CA GLU A 31 -9.69 1.77 -3.70
C GLU A 31 -10.41 0.62 -2.96
N ARG A 32 -10.01 0.34 -1.72
CA ARG A 32 -10.56 -0.77 -0.91
C ARG A 32 -10.78 -0.35 0.54
N CYS A 33 -11.78 -0.96 1.18
CA CYS A 33 -12.04 -0.72 2.59
C CYS A 33 -10.95 -1.33 3.48
N ALA A 34 -10.59 -0.63 4.55
CA ALA A 34 -9.75 -1.13 5.65
C ALA A 34 -10.24 -2.48 6.22
N CYS A 35 -11.55 -2.71 6.12
CA CYS A 35 -12.24 -3.92 6.54
C CYS A 35 -12.10 -5.10 5.56
N GLU A 36 -11.90 -4.85 4.27
CA GLU A 36 -11.82 -5.89 3.22
C GLU A 36 -10.37 -6.34 2.98
N ILE A 37 -9.40 -5.44 3.16
CA ILE A 37 -7.99 -5.70 2.84
C ILE A 37 -7.43 -6.94 3.58
N PRO A 38 -7.65 -7.14 4.90
CA PRO A 38 -7.09 -8.30 5.61
C PRO A 38 -7.54 -9.64 5.02
N GLU A 39 -8.81 -9.73 4.61
CA GLU A 39 -9.39 -10.93 4.00
C GLU A 39 -8.76 -11.19 2.63
N LEU A 40 -8.65 -10.15 1.79
CA LEU A 40 -8.06 -10.24 0.46
C LEU A 40 -6.60 -10.71 0.48
N ILE A 41 -5.82 -10.30 1.49
CA ILE A 41 -4.40 -10.66 1.59
C ILE A 41 -4.13 -11.87 2.51
N LYS A 42 -5.19 -12.44 3.10
CA LYS A 42 -5.17 -13.55 4.06
C LYS A 42 -4.26 -13.27 5.27
N ARG A 43 -4.47 -12.12 5.92
CA ARG A 43 -3.75 -11.69 7.13
C ARG A 43 -4.73 -11.23 8.21
N SER A 44 -4.27 -11.14 9.46
CA SER A 44 -5.09 -10.63 10.57
C SER A 44 -5.29 -9.11 10.45
N GLN A 45 -6.39 -8.61 11.02
CA GLN A 45 -6.68 -7.17 11.08
C GLN A 45 -5.55 -6.37 11.78
N PRO A 46 -5.02 -6.77 12.96
CA PRO A 46 -3.97 -6.00 13.63
C PRO A 46 -2.68 -5.91 12.81
N ASN A 47 -2.28 -7.02 12.19
CA ASN A 47 -1.12 -7.04 11.30
C ASN A 47 -1.34 -6.11 10.10
N THR A 48 -2.49 -6.24 9.42
CA THR A 48 -2.82 -5.43 8.24
C THR A 48 -2.86 -3.93 8.57
N SER A 49 -3.49 -3.54 9.69
CA SER A 49 -3.58 -2.14 10.13
C SER A 49 -2.20 -1.53 10.41
N MET A 50 -1.27 -2.29 11.00
CA MET A 50 0.11 -1.84 11.21
C MET A 50 0.82 -1.57 9.87
N HIS A 51 0.67 -2.46 8.89
CA HIS A 51 1.28 -2.26 7.57
C HIS A 51 0.64 -1.09 6.80
N LEU A 52 -0.68 -0.90 6.89
CA LEU A 52 -1.39 0.24 6.30
C LEU A 52 -0.90 1.57 6.87
N SER A 53 -0.81 1.68 8.20
CA SER A 53 -0.27 2.86 8.89
C SER A 53 1.13 3.18 8.38
N LYS A 54 2.01 2.18 8.30
CA LYS A 54 3.38 2.37 7.82
C LYS A 54 3.46 2.87 6.38
N LEU A 55 2.59 2.36 5.50
CA LEU A 55 2.51 2.79 4.11
C LEU A 55 1.98 4.23 3.98
N GLN A 56 1.07 4.66 4.86
CA GLN A 56 0.62 6.04 4.92
C GLN A 56 1.72 6.99 5.42
N ASP A 57 2.45 6.59 6.47
CA ASP A 57 3.59 7.37 6.99
C ASP A 57 4.67 7.61 5.92
N TRP A 58 4.79 6.71 4.96
CA TRP A 58 5.71 6.81 3.83
C TRP A 58 5.13 7.54 2.61
N ASP A 59 3.92 8.10 2.70
CA ASP A 59 3.21 8.77 1.62
C ASP A 59 2.98 7.87 0.38
N ILE A 60 2.94 6.55 0.58
CA ILE A 60 2.77 5.59 -0.52
C ILE A 60 1.29 5.35 -0.81
N ILE A 61 0.48 5.29 0.24
CA ILE A 61 -0.97 5.18 0.17
C ILE A 61 -1.63 6.36 0.90
N GLN A 62 -2.89 6.59 0.61
CA GLN A 62 -3.73 7.54 1.33
C GLN A 62 -5.04 6.89 1.72
N SER A 63 -5.74 7.49 2.68
CA SER A 63 -7.08 7.06 3.06
C SER A 63 -8.07 8.21 2.98
N ARG A 64 -9.33 7.88 2.70
CA ARG A 64 -10.47 8.78 2.79
C ARG A 64 -11.58 8.12 3.58
N ARG A 65 -12.41 8.93 4.23
CA ARG A 65 -13.59 8.43 4.94
C ARG A 65 -14.80 8.47 4.01
N ASP A 66 -15.53 7.38 3.95
CA ASP A 66 -16.78 7.25 3.20
C ASP A 66 -17.86 6.68 4.14
N GLY A 67 -18.64 7.59 4.74
CA GLY A 67 -19.54 7.28 5.84
C GLY A 67 -18.80 6.63 7.02
N LYS A 68 -19.14 5.38 7.32
CA LYS A 68 -18.49 4.59 8.38
C LYS A 68 -17.23 3.85 7.91
N ARG A 69 -16.96 3.83 6.60
CA ARG A 69 -15.85 3.07 6.00
C ARG A 69 -14.62 3.98 5.87
N ILE A 70 -13.44 3.37 5.98
CA ILE A 70 -12.17 3.99 5.63
C ILE A 70 -11.69 3.29 4.37
N LEU A 71 -11.55 4.04 3.27
CA LEU A 71 -11.10 3.54 1.98
C LEU A 71 -9.64 3.94 1.77
N TYR A 72 -8.81 2.99 1.37
CA TYR A 72 -7.41 3.20 1.02
C TYR A 72 -7.23 3.22 -0.50
N SER A 73 -6.29 4.03 -0.98
CA SER A 73 -5.89 4.10 -2.39
C SER A 73 -4.39 4.38 -2.52
N ILE A 74 -3.82 4.06 -3.68
CA ILE A 74 -2.43 4.40 -4.01
C ILE A 74 -2.29 5.93 -4.12
N LYS A 75 -1.30 6.49 -3.42
CA LYS A 75 -0.92 7.91 -3.49
C LYS A 75 0.30 8.12 -4.38
N ASP A 76 1.31 7.25 -4.28
CA ASP A 76 2.52 7.35 -5.09
C ASP A 76 2.35 6.60 -6.43
N PRO A 77 2.26 7.28 -7.58
CA PRO A 77 2.00 6.65 -8.87
C PRO A 77 3.14 5.73 -9.33
N ARG A 78 4.34 5.82 -8.73
CA ARG A 78 5.46 4.92 -9.03
C ARG A 78 5.17 3.49 -8.60
N VAL A 79 4.29 3.29 -7.60
CA VAL A 79 3.88 1.94 -7.17
C VAL A 79 3.33 1.13 -8.33
N LYS A 80 2.38 1.71 -9.07
CA LYS A 80 1.76 1.05 -10.22
C LYS A 80 2.79 0.70 -11.29
N LYS A 81 3.66 1.65 -11.66
CA LYS A 81 4.72 1.44 -12.66
C LYS A 81 5.68 0.32 -12.29
N ILE A 82 6.11 0.26 -11.03
CA ILE A 82 7.04 -0.79 -10.58
C ILE A 82 6.34 -2.15 -10.54
N LEU A 83 5.09 -2.22 -10.06
CA LEU A 83 4.34 -3.47 -10.07
C LEU A 83 4.07 -3.97 -11.50
N GLU A 84 3.84 -3.07 -12.46
CA GLU A 84 3.75 -3.43 -13.88
C GLU A 84 5.08 -3.98 -14.43
N ILE A 85 6.23 -3.50 -13.95
CA ILE A 85 7.55 -4.03 -14.35
C ILE A 85 7.81 -5.40 -13.73
N VAL A 86 7.47 -5.59 -12.46
CA VAL A 86 7.77 -6.81 -11.69
C VAL A 86 6.81 -7.96 -12.01
N ASN A 87 5.53 -7.67 -12.26
CA ASN A 87 4.52 -8.68 -12.58
C ASN A 87 4.44 -9.01 -14.09
N LYS A 88 5.35 -8.48 -14.91
CA LYS A 88 5.43 -8.87 -16.32
C LYS A 88 5.81 -10.35 -16.41
N GLU A 89 4.88 -11.13 -16.97
CA GLU A 89 5.16 -12.41 -17.61
C GLU A 89 5.98 -12.20 -18.89
#